data_AF-A0A0C2CU02-F1
#
_entry.id   AF-A0A0C2CU02-F1
#
_cell.length_a   1.000
_cell.length_b   1.000
_cell.length_c   1.000
_cell.angle_alpha   90.00
_cell.angle_beta   90.00
_cell.angle_gamma   90.00
#
_symmetry.space_group_name_H-M   'P 1'
#
loop_
_entity.id
_entity.type
_entity.pdbx_description
1 polymer ?
#
loop_
_entity_poly.entity_id
_entity_poly.type
_entity_poly.pdbx_seq_one_letter_code
_entity_poly.pdbx_strand_id
1 'polypeptide(L)'
;MATVPNCSNQYVQRNSCRYCRFNRCIEVGMDPKAVRPDRDLTGKQKVPRIRKKPIDEELLSHVLRLHGDDWSRKLNNDTRILLLQLMNIEAKVVKGDNNMSNNMQPPRDPRNISLKEMFEQKPSMDGRRTEMRYEPFRMARTEELSEIAHRRAIAAVDWVDSLTEIAEVPETEDKVALVKSCYSPLTIFNFSARTAQNTPNPDILCLCSHSYVPRRLPPEFNETK
;
A
#
# COMPACT_ATOMS: atom_id res chain seq x y z
N MET A 1 23.25 -27.47 -10.84
CA MET A 1 23.94 -27.56 -9.53
C MET A 1 25.11 -26.59 -9.55
N ALA A 2 25.03 -25.47 -8.84
CA ALA A 2 26.14 -24.52 -8.76
C ALA A 2 27.21 -25.10 -7.83
N THR A 3 28.44 -25.23 -8.33
CA THR A 3 29.60 -25.67 -7.55
C THR A 3 29.97 -24.61 -6.52
N VAL A 4 29.99 -24.99 -5.25
CA VAL A 4 30.43 -24.10 -4.15
C VAL A 4 31.92 -23.78 -4.34
N PRO A 5 32.33 -22.50 -4.37
CA PRO A 5 33.73 -22.12 -4.44
C PRO A 5 34.49 -22.68 -3.23
N ASN A 6 35.59 -23.40 -3.47
CA ASN A 6 36.39 -24.04 -2.43
C ASN A 6 37.79 -23.40 -2.36
N CYS A 7 37.89 -22.24 -1.70
CA CYS A 7 39.17 -21.57 -1.45
C CYS A 7 39.88 -22.17 -0.23
N SER A 8 41.21 -22.31 -0.29
CA SER A 8 42.03 -22.76 0.84
C SER A 8 42.07 -21.71 1.96
N ASN A 9 41.30 -21.89 3.03
CA ASN A 9 41.29 -21.03 4.22
C ASN A 9 42.49 -21.32 5.15
N GLN A 10 43.73 -21.11 4.67
CA GLN A 10 44.93 -21.18 5.51
C GLN A 10 45.10 -19.89 6.34
N TYR A 11 45.85 -19.95 7.44
CA TYR A 11 46.03 -18.85 8.41
C TYR A 11 46.40 -17.50 7.75
N VAL A 12 47.26 -17.54 6.72
CA VAL A 12 47.76 -16.35 6.00
C VAL A 12 46.70 -15.77 5.04
N GLN A 13 45.78 -16.59 4.53
CA GLN A 13 44.85 -16.24 3.45
C GLN A 13 43.37 -16.23 3.89
N ARG A 14 43.11 -16.38 5.19
CA ARG A 14 41.76 -16.43 5.76
C ARG A 14 40.88 -15.21 5.45
N ASN A 15 41.46 -14.09 5.05
CA ASN A 15 40.75 -12.86 4.69
C ASN A 15 40.48 -12.71 3.19
N SER A 16 41.00 -13.62 2.36
CA SER A 16 40.91 -13.52 0.89
C SER A 16 39.51 -13.76 0.35
N CYS A 17 38.68 -14.56 1.04
CA CYS A 17 37.30 -14.80 0.65
C CYS A 17 36.37 -14.82 1.88
N ARG A 18 35.50 -13.81 2.01
CA ARG A 18 34.53 -13.73 3.11
C ARG A 18 33.51 -14.87 3.07
N TYR A 19 33.09 -15.27 1.87
CA TYR A 19 32.14 -16.38 1.67
C TYR A 19 32.71 -17.72 2.18
N CYS A 20 33.91 -18.11 1.72
CA CYS A 20 34.53 -19.37 2.14
C CYS A 20 34.84 -19.38 3.65
N ARG A 21 35.24 -18.25 4.22
CA ARG A 21 35.47 -18.12 5.66
C ARG A 21 34.17 -18.32 6.45
N PHE A 22 33.09 -17.67 6.04
CA PHE A 22 31.79 -17.82 6.69
C PHE A 22 31.28 -19.25 6.59
N ASN A 23 31.35 -19.88 5.41
CA ASN A 23 30.93 -21.27 5.23
C ASN A 23 31.73 -22.23 6.12
N ARG A 24 33.06 -22.01 6.24
CA ARG A 24 33.90 -22.79 7.14
C ARG A 24 33.52 -22.61 8.61
N CYS A 25 33.15 -21.41 9.04
CA CYS A 25 32.64 -21.17 10.39
C CYS A 25 31.39 -22.00 10.68
N ILE A 26 30.46 -22.10 9.72
CA ILE A 26 29.27 -22.94 9.84
C ILE A 26 29.65 -24.44 9.85
N GLU A 27 30.55 -24.88 8.96
CA GLU A 27 31.02 -26.27 8.90
C GLU A 27 31.68 -26.76 10.20
N VAL A 28 32.41 -25.89 10.89
CA VAL A 28 33.02 -26.23 12.20
C VAL A 28 32.02 -26.13 13.36
N GLY A 29 30.74 -25.88 13.08
CA GLY A 29 29.65 -25.91 14.05
C GLY A 29 29.33 -24.57 14.73
N MET A 30 29.76 -23.42 14.16
CA MET A 30 29.30 -22.12 14.68
C MET A 30 27.85 -21.89 14.31
N ASP A 31 27.01 -21.61 15.30
CA ASP A 31 25.60 -21.26 15.11
C ASP A 31 25.42 -19.73 14.98
N PRO A 32 24.98 -19.19 13.83
CA PRO A 32 24.73 -17.76 13.68
C PRO A 32 23.61 -17.26 14.60
N LYS A 33 22.69 -18.13 15.05
CA LYS A 33 21.64 -17.77 16.02
C LYS A 33 22.18 -17.59 17.44
N ALA A 34 23.38 -18.10 17.74
CA ALA A 34 24.05 -17.88 19.01
C ALA A 34 24.71 -16.49 19.12
N VAL A 35 24.79 -15.74 18.01
CA VAL A 35 25.28 -14.35 18.00
C VAL A 35 24.20 -13.45 18.59
N ARG A 36 24.51 -12.81 19.72
CA ARG A 36 23.61 -11.85 20.37
C ARG A 36 23.67 -10.49 19.64
N PRO A 37 22.57 -10.01 19.01
CA PRO A 37 22.54 -8.71 18.35
C PRO A 37 22.61 -7.55 19.37
N ASP A 38 21.96 -7.72 20.52
CA ASP A 38 21.93 -6.73 21.60
C ASP A 38 23.04 -7.03 22.61
N ARG A 39 24.26 -6.62 22.29
CA ARG A 39 25.29 -6.47 23.32
C ARG A 39 25.11 -5.13 23.99
N ASP A 40 24.90 -5.14 25.31
CA ASP A 40 25.09 -3.94 26.11
C ASP A 40 26.47 -3.36 25.79
N LEU A 41 26.50 -2.06 25.45
CA LEU A 41 27.74 -1.33 25.18
C LEU A 41 28.67 -1.51 26.38
N THR A 42 29.67 -2.37 26.22
CA THR A 42 30.66 -2.62 27.27
C THR A 42 31.75 -1.57 27.10
N GLY A 43 31.64 -0.47 27.86
CA GLY A 43 32.54 0.69 27.79
C GLY A 43 31.85 1.97 28.28
N LYS A 44 32.60 3.05 28.56
CA LYS A 44 32.07 4.33 29.06
C LYS A 44 31.40 5.18 27.95
N GLN A 45 30.49 4.62 27.16
CA GLN A 45 29.67 5.41 26.24
C GLN A 45 28.27 5.60 26.83
N LYS A 46 27.99 6.83 27.31
CA LYS A 46 26.65 7.24 27.75
C LYS A 46 25.79 7.51 26.53
N VAL A 47 24.77 6.67 26.30
CA VAL A 47 23.71 6.97 25.33
C VAL A 47 22.58 7.71 26.06
N PRO A 48 22.13 8.90 25.59
CA PRO A 48 21.05 9.63 26.26
C PRO A 48 19.71 8.89 26.09
N ARG A 49 19.10 8.46 27.19
CA ARG A 49 17.70 7.98 27.19
C ARG A 49 16.76 9.19 27.08
N ILE A 50 16.08 9.33 25.95
CA ILE A 50 14.95 10.26 25.81
C ILE A 50 13.81 9.78 26.72
N ARG A 51 13.41 10.61 27.69
CA ARG A 51 12.24 10.39 28.54
C ARG A 51 10.99 10.92 27.86
N LYS A 52 9.99 10.06 27.61
CA LYS A 52 8.63 10.49 27.22
C LYS A 52 7.90 11.06 28.44
N LYS A 53 7.20 12.19 28.28
CA LYS A 53 6.34 12.77 29.31
C LYS A 53 4.97 12.08 29.33
N PRO A 54 4.34 11.87 30.49
CA PRO A 54 3.00 11.32 30.59
C PRO A 54 1.94 12.37 30.25
N ILE A 55 0.88 11.95 29.55
CA ILE A 55 -0.32 12.74 29.25
C ILE A 55 -1.29 12.62 30.43
N ASP A 56 -1.97 13.72 30.76
CA ASP A 56 -2.95 13.81 31.84
C ASP A 56 -4.19 12.92 31.58
N GLU A 57 -4.31 11.90 32.42
CA GLU A 57 -5.23 10.76 32.29
C GLU A 57 -6.68 11.13 32.69
N GLU A 58 -6.84 12.19 33.49
CA GLU A 58 -8.15 12.64 34.00
C GLU A 58 -8.97 13.38 32.93
N LEU A 59 -8.29 14.26 32.17
CA LEU A 59 -8.87 14.98 31.04
C LEU A 59 -9.29 14.03 29.90
N LEU A 60 -8.51 12.97 29.68
CA LEU A 60 -8.81 11.94 28.69
C LEU A 60 -10.05 11.14 29.09
N SER A 61 -10.21 10.81 30.38
CA SER A 61 -11.37 10.07 30.89
C SER A 61 -12.68 10.85 30.78
N HIS A 62 -12.64 12.18 30.89
CA HIS A 62 -13.84 13.04 30.85
C HIS A 62 -14.40 13.17 29.42
N VAL A 63 -13.53 13.24 28.41
CA VAL A 63 -13.91 13.29 26.99
C VAL A 63 -14.43 11.93 26.49
N LEU A 64 -13.91 10.83 27.04
CA LEU A 64 -14.31 9.46 26.66
C LEU A 64 -15.72 9.08 27.11
N ARG A 65 -16.25 9.64 28.21
CA ARG A 65 -17.57 9.28 28.78
C ARG A 65 -18.77 9.80 28.00
N LEU A 66 -18.61 10.81 27.14
CA LEU A 66 -19.76 11.56 26.61
C LEU A 66 -20.47 10.94 25.39
N HIS A 67 -19.95 9.88 24.76
CA HIS A 67 -20.36 9.58 23.38
C HIS A 67 -20.05 8.08 23.07
N GLY A 68 -21.10 7.31 22.75
CA GLY A 68 -21.15 5.84 22.80
C GLY A 68 -20.29 5.08 21.79
N ASP A 69 -19.99 3.82 22.13
CA ASP A 69 -19.43 2.66 21.40
C ASP A 69 -18.56 2.83 20.13
N ASP A 70 -17.84 3.94 20.01
CA ASP A 70 -16.75 4.07 19.03
C ASP A 70 -15.50 3.35 19.55
N TRP A 71 -15.21 2.17 19.00
CA TRP A 71 -13.93 1.46 19.25
C TRP A 71 -12.70 2.34 18.97
N SER A 72 -12.83 3.33 18.08
CA SER A 72 -11.78 4.31 17.75
C SER A 72 -11.37 5.13 18.97
N ARG A 73 -12.23 5.27 19.98
CA ARG A 73 -11.92 5.88 21.29
C ARG A 73 -10.99 5.03 22.14
N LYS A 74 -10.77 3.77 21.83
CA LYS A 74 -9.77 2.93 22.53
C LYS A 74 -8.36 3.12 21.96
N LEU A 75 -8.24 3.75 20.79
CA LEU A 75 -6.94 4.02 20.17
C LEU A 75 -6.20 5.12 20.93
N ASN A 76 -4.88 5.15 20.86
CA ASN A 76 -4.11 6.30 21.35
C ASN A 76 -4.35 7.52 20.42
N ASN A 77 -4.01 8.73 20.88
CA ASN A 77 -4.33 9.96 20.13
C ASN A 77 -3.67 9.98 18.75
N ASP A 78 -2.41 9.60 18.68
CA ASP A 78 -1.63 9.54 17.43
C ASP A 78 -2.27 8.58 16.41
N THR A 79 -2.76 7.41 16.86
CA THR A 79 -3.43 6.44 15.98
C THR A 79 -4.80 6.96 15.52
N ARG A 80 -5.52 7.76 16.32
CA ARG A 80 -6.77 8.39 15.89
C ARG A 80 -6.53 9.45 14.82
N ILE A 81 -5.48 10.26 14.99
CA ILE A 81 -5.08 11.26 13.99
C ILE A 81 -4.72 10.56 12.68
N LEU A 82 -3.90 9.50 12.76
CA LEU A 82 -3.57 8.68 11.59
C LEU A 82 -4.83 8.10 10.93
N LEU A 83 -5.75 7.52 11.70
CA LEU A 83 -7.02 7.00 11.18
C LEU A 83 -7.81 8.07 10.41
N LEU A 84 -7.93 9.28 10.96
CA LEU A 84 -8.59 10.40 10.29
C LEU A 84 -7.87 10.81 9.01
N GLN A 85 -6.54 10.85 9.01
CA GLN A 85 -5.75 11.13 7.82
C GLN A 85 -5.99 10.08 6.72
N LEU A 86 -5.98 8.79 7.07
CA LEU A 86 -6.26 7.70 6.12
C LEU A 86 -7.68 7.78 5.55
N MET A 87 -8.67 8.11 6.39
CA MET A 87 -10.05 8.34 5.94
C MET A 87 -10.16 9.53 4.97
N ASN A 88 -9.41 10.60 5.22
CA ASN A 88 -9.36 11.77 4.34
C ASN A 88 -8.69 11.44 3.00
N ILE A 89 -7.64 10.61 2.99
CA ILE A 89 -7.03 10.13 1.75
C ILE A 89 -8.07 9.36 0.92
N GLU A 90 -8.77 8.40 1.53
CA GLU A 90 -9.83 7.65 0.84
C GLU A 90 -10.91 8.57 0.27
N ALA A 91 -11.40 9.52 1.07
CA ALA A 91 -12.43 10.48 0.62
C ALA A 91 -11.95 11.33 -0.57
N LYS A 92 -10.70 11.82 -0.54
CA LYS A 92 -10.11 12.60 -1.63
C LYS A 92 -9.98 11.76 -2.91
N VAL A 93 -9.46 10.54 -2.80
CA VAL A 93 -9.24 9.63 -3.94
C VAL A 93 -10.56 9.19 -4.58
N VAL A 94 -11.57 8.89 -3.76
CA VAL A 94 -12.92 8.51 -4.22
C VAL A 94 -13.62 9.66 -4.92
N LYS A 95 -13.54 10.87 -4.36
CA LYS A 95 -14.17 12.06 -4.95
C LYS A 95 -13.58 12.42 -6.32
N GLY A 96 -12.26 12.22 -6.48
CA GLY A 96 -11.55 12.60 -7.70
C GLY A 96 -11.40 14.13 -7.85
N ASP A 97 -11.02 14.55 -9.06
CA ASP A 97 -10.82 15.97 -9.38
C ASP A 97 -12.18 16.60 -9.71
N ASN A 98 -12.64 17.53 -8.88
CA ASN A 98 -13.90 18.26 -9.09
C ASN A 98 -13.89 19.18 -10.32
N ASN A 99 -12.73 19.42 -10.92
CA ASN A 99 -12.57 20.46 -11.93
C ASN A 99 -12.67 19.83 -13.33
N MET A 100 -13.73 20.20 -14.04
CA MET A 100 -13.86 19.98 -15.47
C MET A 100 -12.84 20.91 -16.17
N SER A 101 -11.55 20.58 -16.09
CA SER A 101 -10.54 21.25 -16.90
C SER A 101 -10.89 20.97 -18.35
N ASN A 102 -11.35 22.02 -19.03
CA ASN A 102 -11.72 22.09 -20.44
C ASN A 102 -10.49 21.91 -21.37
N ASN A 103 -9.51 21.13 -20.94
CA ASN A 103 -8.21 21.05 -21.58
C ASN A 103 -8.30 20.01 -22.71
N MET A 104 -8.40 20.51 -23.94
CA MET A 104 -8.34 19.75 -25.19
C MET A 104 -6.95 19.11 -25.42
N GLN A 105 -6.47 18.31 -24.48
CA GLN A 105 -5.38 17.38 -24.77
C GLN A 105 -6.01 16.07 -25.24
N PRO A 106 -5.64 15.55 -26.42
CA PRO A 106 -6.14 14.25 -26.85
C PRO A 106 -5.77 13.22 -25.78
N PRO A 107 -6.70 12.34 -25.37
CA PRO A 107 -6.41 11.33 -24.37
C PRO A 107 -5.24 10.47 -24.88
N ARG A 108 -4.05 10.62 -24.28
CA ARG A 108 -2.96 9.66 -24.47
C ARG A 108 -3.49 8.28 -24.17
N ASP A 109 -3.24 7.32 -25.05
CA ASP A 109 -3.68 5.92 -24.86
C ASP A 109 -3.33 5.46 -23.43
N PRO A 110 -4.33 5.09 -22.60
CA PRO A 110 -4.13 4.62 -21.23
C PRO A 110 -3.11 3.48 -21.13
N ARG A 111 -2.91 2.73 -22.22
CA ARG A 111 -2.04 1.55 -22.28
C ARG A 111 -0.54 1.87 -22.28
N ASN A 112 -0.14 3.14 -22.41
CA ASN A 112 1.26 3.54 -22.57
C ASN A 112 1.86 4.25 -21.34
N ILE A 113 1.16 4.32 -20.20
CA ILE A 113 1.64 5.01 -19.00
C ILE A 113 2.10 3.98 -17.96
N SER A 114 3.38 4.06 -17.57
CA SER A 114 3.94 3.25 -16.50
C SER A 114 3.58 3.79 -15.11
N LEU A 115 3.56 2.92 -14.09
CA LEU A 115 3.34 3.33 -12.69
C LEU A 115 4.32 4.42 -12.23
N LYS A 116 5.58 4.35 -12.69
CA LYS A 116 6.60 5.35 -12.37
C LYS A 116 6.24 6.72 -12.93
N GLU A 117 5.83 6.77 -14.20
CA GLU A 117 5.35 8.00 -14.82
C GLU A 117 4.11 8.55 -14.12
N MET A 118 3.23 7.70 -13.57
CA MET A 118 2.06 8.17 -12.81
C MET A 118 2.45 8.90 -11.52
N PHE A 119 3.56 8.54 -10.88
CA PHE A 119 4.10 9.27 -9.71
C PHE A 119 4.83 10.55 -10.14
N GLU A 120 5.61 10.49 -11.23
CA GLU A 120 6.46 11.61 -11.67
C GLU A 120 5.69 12.71 -12.41
N GLN A 121 4.61 12.39 -13.12
CA GLN A 121 3.88 13.32 -13.99
C GLN A 121 2.77 14.13 -13.29
N LYS A 122 2.67 14.12 -11.95
CA LYS A 122 1.75 15.01 -11.23
C LYS A 122 2.16 16.48 -11.46
N PRO A 123 1.26 17.37 -11.93
CA PRO A 123 -0.20 17.27 -11.95
C PRO A 123 -0.86 16.99 -13.32
N SER A 124 -0.11 16.60 -14.36
CA SER A 124 -0.59 16.58 -15.76
C SER A 124 -1.69 15.56 -16.12
N MET A 125 -2.14 14.74 -15.16
CA MET A 125 -3.22 13.75 -15.34
C MET A 125 -4.64 14.32 -15.08
N ASP A 126 -4.76 15.65 -15.02
CA ASP A 126 -6.02 16.38 -14.90
C ASP A 126 -7.09 15.83 -15.87
N GLY A 127 -8.24 15.44 -15.32
CA GLY A 127 -9.38 14.89 -16.07
C GLY A 127 -9.52 13.37 -16.06
N ARG A 128 -8.53 12.59 -15.60
CA ARG A 128 -8.65 11.12 -15.45
C ARG A 128 -9.08 10.65 -14.06
N ARG A 129 -9.09 11.55 -13.07
CA ARG A 129 -9.54 11.26 -11.69
C ARG A 129 -11.04 11.49 -11.57
N THR A 130 -11.82 10.62 -12.17
CA THR A 130 -13.28 10.67 -12.07
C THR A 130 -13.77 10.20 -10.70
N GLU A 131 -14.95 10.65 -10.28
CA GLU A 131 -15.58 10.18 -9.04
C GLU A 131 -15.84 8.67 -9.08
N MET A 132 -15.57 7.98 -7.97
CA MET A 132 -15.75 6.54 -7.83
C MET A 132 -17.05 6.23 -7.09
N ARG A 133 -17.93 5.49 -7.74
CA ARG A 133 -19.27 5.14 -7.23
C ARG A 133 -19.49 3.64 -7.33
N TYR A 134 -20.02 3.01 -6.28
CA TYR A 134 -20.12 1.55 -6.15
C TYR A 134 -21.57 1.04 -6.03
N GLU A 135 -22.56 1.88 -6.31
CA GLU A 135 -23.95 1.44 -6.33
C GLU A 135 -24.21 0.54 -7.56
N PRO A 136 -24.94 -0.57 -7.41
CA PRO A 136 -25.18 -1.53 -8.49
C PRO A 136 -26.32 -1.08 -9.42
N PHE A 137 -26.11 0.00 -10.16
CA PHE A 137 -27.16 0.58 -11.01
C PHE A 137 -27.39 -0.18 -12.31
N ARG A 138 -26.31 -0.58 -13.00
CA ARG A 138 -26.38 -1.35 -14.25
C ARG A 138 -25.26 -2.36 -14.39
N MET A 139 -25.45 -3.36 -15.23
CA MET A 139 -24.37 -4.26 -15.63
C MET A 139 -23.28 -3.49 -16.41
N ALA A 140 -22.01 -3.73 -16.06
CA ALA A 140 -20.87 -3.22 -16.80
C ALA A 140 -20.75 -3.92 -18.16
N ARG A 141 -20.28 -3.20 -19.19
CA ARG A 141 -19.97 -3.79 -20.50
C ARG A 141 -18.50 -4.21 -20.56
N THR A 142 -18.17 -5.17 -21.42
CA THR A 142 -16.81 -5.70 -21.55
C THR A 142 -15.81 -4.59 -21.94
N GLU A 143 -16.22 -3.62 -22.76
CA GLU A 143 -15.35 -2.53 -23.21
C GLU A 143 -15.05 -1.52 -22.09
N GLU A 144 -15.86 -1.49 -21.02
CA GLU A 144 -15.70 -0.56 -19.91
C GLU A 144 -14.72 -1.06 -18.85
N LEU A 145 -14.42 -2.38 -18.84
CA LEU A 145 -13.57 -2.99 -17.83
C LEU A 145 -12.14 -2.46 -17.83
N SER A 146 -11.59 -2.14 -19.02
CA SER A 146 -10.26 -1.56 -19.14
C SER A 146 -10.18 -0.16 -18.51
N GLU A 147 -11.20 0.66 -18.73
CA GLU A 147 -11.29 2.01 -18.15
C GLU A 147 -11.45 1.95 -16.63
N ILE A 148 -12.24 0.99 -16.13
CA ILE A 148 -12.42 0.74 -14.70
C ILE A 148 -11.09 0.30 -14.06
N ALA A 149 -10.37 -0.63 -14.70
CA ALA A 149 -9.06 -1.08 -14.24
C ALA A 149 -8.03 0.06 -14.21
N HIS A 150 -8.02 0.90 -15.25
CA HIS A 150 -7.14 2.06 -15.31
C HIS A 150 -7.48 3.11 -14.23
N ARG A 151 -8.77 3.42 -14.01
CA ARG A 151 -9.19 4.32 -12.93
C ARG A 151 -8.80 3.79 -11.55
N ARG A 152 -8.87 2.47 -11.33
CA ARG A 152 -8.41 1.80 -10.10
C ARG A 152 -6.90 1.90 -9.93
N ALA A 153 -6.12 1.74 -11.00
CA ALA A 153 -4.67 1.93 -10.94
C ALA A 153 -4.32 3.37 -10.54
N ILE A 154 -4.99 4.39 -11.12
CA ILE A 154 -4.84 5.79 -10.70
C ILE A 154 -5.19 5.98 -9.23
N ALA A 155 -6.32 5.40 -8.77
CA ALA A 155 -6.73 5.48 -7.37
C ALA A 155 -5.66 4.91 -6.43
N ALA A 156 -5.09 3.75 -6.78
CA ALA A 156 -4.05 3.10 -5.99
C ALA A 156 -2.77 3.94 -5.91
N VAL A 157 -2.35 4.52 -7.03
CA VAL A 157 -1.19 5.43 -7.07
C VAL A 157 -1.43 6.67 -6.20
N ASP A 158 -2.59 7.33 -6.34
CA ASP A 158 -2.90 8.52 -5.54
C ASP A 158 -2.99 8.22 -4.05
N TRP A 159 -3.54 7.06 -3.68
CA TRP A 159 -3.63 6.62 -2.29
C TRP A 159 -2.24 6.32 -1.70
N VAL A 160 -1.40 5.58 -2.43
CA VAL A 160 -0.01 5.29 -2.00
C VAL A 160 0.80 6.56 -1.92
N ASP A 161 0.67 7.48 -2.87
CA ASP A 161 1.41 8.73 -2.84
C ASP A 161 1.10 9.55 -1.58
N SER A 162 -0.17 9.77 -1.27
CA SER A 162 -0.58 10.47 -0.04
C SER A 162 -0.22 9.70 1.24
N LEU A 163 -0.24 8.37 1.22
CA LEU A 163 0.25 7.57 2.35
C LEU A 163 1.75 7.80 2.56
N THR A 164 2.54 7.79 1.49
CA THR A 164 4.00 7.94 1.55
C THR A 164 4.43 9.34 1.95
N GLU A 165 3.60 10.36 1.71
CA GLU A 165 3.78 11.70 2.28
C GLU A 165 3.67 11.68 3.81
N ILE A 166 2.69 10.95 4.37
CA ILE A 166 2.53 10.81 5.83
C ILE A 166 3.66 9.97 6.43
N ALA A 167 4.09 8.92 5.72
CA ALA A 167 5.14 8.01 6.15
C ALA A 167 6.57 8.53 5.87
N GLU A 168 6.70 9.71 5.28
CA GLU A 168 7.99 10.34 4.91
C GLU A 168 8.88 9.45 4.02
N VAL A 169 8.28 8.78 3.01
CA VAL A 169 8.99 7.94 2.03
C VAL A 169 9.21 8.70 0.72
N PRO A 170 10.43 9.19 0.43
CA PRO A 170 10.68 10.06 -0.71
C PRO A 170 10.95 9.29 -2.01
N GLU A 171 11.52 8.08 -1.95
CA GLU A 171 11.94 7.34 -3.15
C GLU A 171 10.75 6.82 -3.98
N THR A 172 10.67 7.24 -5.25
CA THR A 172 9.64 6.78 -6.20
C THR A 172 9.65 5.26 -6.42
N GLU A 173 10.83 4.62 -6.39
CA GLU A 173 10.93 3.17 -6.57
C GLU A 173 10.23 2.39 -5.44
N ASP A 174 10.29 2.90 -4.21
CA ASP A 174 9.59 2.31 -3.07
C ASP A 174 8.07 2.49 -3.20
N LYS A 175 7.62 3.65 -3.68
CA LYS A 175 6.19 3.88 -4.00
C LYS A 175 5.68 2.90 -5.06
N VAL A 176 6.46 2.68 -6.12
CA VAL A 176 6.14 1.72 -7.18
C VAL A 176 6.11 0.29 -6.64
N ALA A 177 7.08 -0.08 -5.79
CA ALA A 177 7.13 -1.40 -5.16
C ALA A 177 5.91 -1.64 -4.26
N LEU A 178 5.50 -0.64 -3.48
CA LEU A 178 4.29 -0.69 -2.65
C LEU A 178 3.06 -0.98 -3.50
N VAL A 179 2.79 -0.19 -4.54
CA VAL A 179 1.63 -0.42 -5.43
C VAL A 179 1.68 -1.84 -6.02
N LYS A 180 2.82 -2.27 -6.58
CA LYS A 180 2.95 -3.61 -7.18
C LYS A 180 2.70 -4.73 -6.18
N SER A 181 3.12 -4.57 -4.93
CA SER A 181 2.98 -5.59 -3.89
C SER A 181 1.54 -5.81 -3.43
N CYS A 182 0.71 -4.76 -3.42
CA CYS A 182 -0.60 -4.78 -2.77
C CYS A 182 -1.78 -4.51 -3.70
N TYR A 183 -1.55 -4.09 -4.95
CA TYR A 183 -2.61 -3.66 -5.88
C TYR A 183 -3.72 -4.71 -6.07
N SER A 184 -3.34 -5.94 -6.42
CA SER A 184 -4.31 -7.02 -6.68
C SER A 184 -5.15 -7.38 -5.45
N PRO A 185 -4.57 -7.76 -4.29
CA PRO A 185 -5.35 -8.14 -3.12
C PRO A 185 -6.20 -6.98 -2.57
N LEU A 186 -5.67 -5.75 -2.54
CA LEU A 186 -6.44 -4.60 -2.06
C LEU A 186 -7.56 -4.19 -3.01
N THR A 187 -7.40 -4.38 -4.32
CA THR A 187 -8.47 -4.11 -5.29
C THR A 187 -9.64 -5.07 -5.11
N ILE A 188 -9.35 -6.37 -4.99
CA ILE A 188 -10.40 -7.38 -4.74
C ILE A 188 -11.09 -7.14 -3.39
N PHE A 189 -10.31 -6.87 -2.35
CA PHE A 189 -10.85 -6.54 -1.03
C PHE A 189 -11.75 -5.30 -1.09
N ASN A 190 -11.31 -4.24 -1.76
CA ASN A 190 -12.08 -3.01 -1.87
C ASN A 190 -13.39 -3.24 -2.63
N PHE A 191 -13.39 -3.93 -3.77
CA PHE A 191 -14.64 -4.27 -4.46
C PHE A 191 -15.57 -5.11 -3.59
N SER A 192 -15.04 -6.09 -2.87
CA SER A 192 -15.82 -6.94 -1.97
C SER A 192 -16.46 -6.14 -0.84
N ALA A 193 -15.67 -5.31 -0.16
CA ALA A 193 -16.14 -4.46 0.93
C ALA A 193 -17.18 -3.43 0.45
N ARG A 194 -16.93 -2.79 -0.70
CA ARG A 194 -17.87 -1.82 -1.29
C ARG A 194 -19.17 -2.50 -1.74
N THR A 195 -19.09 -3.70 -2.30
CA THR A 195 -20.29 -4.48 -2.65
C THR A 195 -21.12 -4.76 -1.39
N ALA A 196 -20.51 -5.30 -0.34
CA ALA A 196 -21.20 -5.60 0.91
C ALA A 196 -21.83 -4.36 1.59
N GLN A 197 -21.23 -3.18 1.40
CA GLN A 197 -21.77 -1.90 1.91
C GLN A 197 -22.98 -1.40 1.11
N ASN A 198 -23.02 -1.66 -0.20
CA ASN A 198 -24.00 -1.07 -1.11
C ASN A 198 -25.18 -1.99 -1.43
N THR A 199 -25.05 -3.31 -1.22
CA THR A 199 -26.10 -4.27 -1.57
C THR A 199 -26.02 -5.56 -0.76
N PRO A 200 -27.17 -6.15 -0.37
CA PRO A 200 -27.22 -7.47 0.23
C PRO A 200 -27.16 -8.61 -0.80
N ASN A 201 -27.20 -8.30 -2.10
CA ASN A 201 -27.23 -9.32 -3.15
C ASN A 201 -25.88 -10.06 -3.27
N PRO A 202 -25.82 -11.38 -3.01
CA PRO A 202 -24.57 -12.15 -3.03
C PRO A 202 -24.09 -12.54 -4.45
N ASP A 203 -24.90 -12.28 -5.49
CA ASP A 203 -24.64 -12.71 -6.85
C ASP A 203 -24.08 -11.60 -7.75
N ILE A 204 -23.63 -10.49 -7.18
CA ILE A 204 -23.03 -9.37 -7.93
C ILE A 204 -21.77 -8.84 -7.25
N LEU A 205 -20.91 -8.20 -8.03
CA LEU A 205 -19.75 -7.45 -7.58
C LEU A 205 -19.86 -6.01 -8.09
N CYS A 206 -19.87 -5.03 -7.18
CA CYS A 206 -19.92 -3.62 -7.54
C CYS A 206 -18.55 -3.10 -8.00
N LEU A 207 -18.54 -2.42 -9.14
CA LEU A 207 -17.38 -1.73 -9.70
C LEU A 207 -17.41 -0.24 -9.36
N CYS A 208 -16.29 0.46 -9.56
CA CYS A 208 -16.16 1.88 -9.19
C CYS A 208 -16.77 2.89 -10.18
N SER A 209 -17.57 2.43 -11.13
CA SER A 209 -18.18 3.22 -12.21
C SER A 209 -19.71 3.24 -12.16
N HIS A 210 -20.30 3.08 -10.97
CA HIS A 210 -21.76 2.97 -10.79
C HIS A 210 -22.35 1.80 -11.60
N SER A 211 -21.62 0.68 -11.61
CA SER A 211 -21.96 -0.52 -12.36
C SER A 211 -21.59 -1.78 -11.56
N TYR A 212 -22.09 -2.94 -12.00
CA TYR A 212 -21.80 -4.23 -11.37
C TYR A 212 -21.51 -5.31 -12.40
N VAL A 213 -20.91 -6.40 -11.92
CA VAL A 213 -20.70 -7.64 -12.68
C VAL A 213 -21.44 -8.78 -11.97
N PRO A 214 -22.27 -9.57 -12.68
CA PRO A 214 -22.95 -10.71 -12.08
C PRO A 214 -22.02 -11.90 -11.87
N ARG A 215 -22.35 -12.76 -10.91
CA ARG A 215 -21.64 -14.02 -10.62
C ARG A 215 -21.54 -14.92 -11.85
N ARG A 216 -22.58 -14.95 -12.68
CA ARG A 216 -22.60 -15.66 -13.96
C ARG A 216 -22.40 -14.66 -15.09
N LEU A 217 -21.21 -14.66 -15.67
CA LEU A 217 -20.85 -13.78 -16.78
C LEU A 217 -21.57 -14.19 -18.08
N PRO A 218 -22.07 -13.23 -18.87
CA PRO A 218 -22.51 -13.49 -20.23
C PRO A 218 -21.38 -14.06 -21.12
N PRO A 219 -21.70 -14.81 -22.19
CA PRO A 219 -20.70 -15.37 -23.10
C PRO A 219 -19.71 -14.33 -23.69
N GLU A 220 -20.18 -13.10 -23.90
CA GLU A 220 -19.41 -11.97 -24.42
C GLU A 220 -18.17 -11.61 -23.58
N PHE A 221 -18.12 -12.01 -22.30
CA PHE A 221 -16.96 -11.80 -21.43
C PHE A 221 -15.89 -12.90 -21.57
N ASN A 222 -16.25 -14.05 -22.15
CA ASN A 222 -15.35 -15.16 -22.38
C ASN A 222 -14.72 -15.13 -23.78
N GLU A 223 -15.22 -14.26 -24.67
CA GLU A 223 -14.63 -14.05 -25.98
C GLU A 223 -13.34 -13.22 -25.83
N THR A 224 -12.20 -13.90 -25.70
CA THR A 224 -10.89 -13.27 -25.89
C THR A 224 -10.77 -12.79 -27.33
N LYS A 225 -10.88 -11.49 -27.55
CA LYS A 225 -10.43 -10.84 -28.80
C LYS A 225 -8.91 -10.78 -28.87
#